data_AF-A0A0A2SSU6-F1
#
_entry.id   AF-A0A0A2SSU6-F1
#
_cell.length_a   1.000
_cell.length_b   1.000
_cell.length_c   1.000
_cell.angle_alpha   90.00
_cell.angle_beta   90.00
_cell.angle_gamma   90.00
#
_symmetry.space_group_name_H-M   'P 1'
#
loop_
_entity.id
_entity.type
_entity.pdbx_description
1 polymer ?
#
loop_
_entity_poly.entity_id
_entity_poly.type
_entity_poly.pdbx_seq_one_letter_code
_entity_poly.pdbx_strand_id
1 'polypeptide(L)'
;MLRLRLGSHLIEQYRNKGIAYLPDFIIYDIDEKEYQLFWNELTKHPRNQLYTDGIQIYKVSWLQSLFQRFKGWLGFENHCQPNKVELTLAKIAYHGYLRGYDPKELNSINPPLVSERFMKLVSSSRNNNNSFSLQQLLITYFLTYSSYFPGPGRTMSLAFPFGDTFIREGLYKLIPTLDPQNISVITNTITGLHSQFESADYIDCFKSSLFAEYYAEYLVSQRRYQGALDWSDSVKNKFKEQFIQFYLSKKLLDPAIDLIDELSQSPNLEDQDNAIRYIKENFNCSEQLFYLQSKPYLRAQLAKAYLQDAKKEKSRFAITKLILGNNLIPILAHAIKLDPNILDQDSSMHDILMKEEWINFQFNEAIKDKRFQDARILYEQHSHFKFDKENLTILKNNYEEMLFAKLQQIRTDLETKNTESAKKLAIETLEIAKRVAQISPQDNPQLSVSINYAETLLSIDKILHPEIKNADLEQLELAQNFLNQYDLFNKSAYYKQVKNEILLRKIHCLIEKIR
;
A
#
# COMPACT_ATOMS: atom_id res chain seq x y z
N MET A 1 -11.36 -42.56 -22.88
CA MET A 1 -9.99 -42.45 -23.42
C MET A 1 -9.44 -41.10 -22.96
N LEU A 2 -8.25 -41.03 -22.37
CA LEU A 2 -7.71 -39.79 -21.80
C LEU A 2 -7.21 -38.85 -22.90
N ARG A 3 -7.49 -37.55 -22.77
CA ARG A 3 -6.96 -36.50 -23.65
C ARG A 3 -5.47 -36.29 -23.38
N LEU A 4 -4.69 -36.12 -24.45
CA LEU A 4 -3.22 -36.06 -24.42
C LEU A 4 -2.71 -34.80 -25.14
N ARG A 5 -1.57 -34.27 -24.69
CA ARG A 5 -0.93 -33.04 -25.21
C ARG A 5 -0.15 -33.23 -26.51
N LEU A 6 0.02 -34.48 -26.96
CA LEU A 6 0.79 -34.82 -28.15
C LEU A 6 -0.11 -35.50 -29.20
N GLY A 7 0.21 -35.31 -30.48
CA GLY A 7 -0.48 -35.97 -31.58
C GLY A 7 -0.27 -37.50 -31.56
N SER A 8 -1.25 -38.25 -32.05
CA SER A 8 -1.23 -39.73 -32.06
C SER A 8 0.01 -40.33 -32.70
N HIS A 9 0.50 -39.74 -33.80
CA HIS A 9 1.69 -40.20 -34.51
C HIS A 9 2.98 -40.10 -33.66
N LEU A 10 3.14 -39.03 -32.87
CA LEU A 10 4.28 -38.89 -31.96
C LEU A 10 4.20 -39.89 -30.81
N ILE A 11 2.99 -40.08 -30.26
CA ILE A 11 2.74 -41.03 -29.17
C ILE A 11 3.13 -42.45 -29.60
N GLU A 12 2.78 -42.86 -30.82
CA GLU A 12 3.16 -44.18 -31.34
C GLU A 12 4.68 -44.34 -31.41
N GLN A 13 5.40 -43.31 -31.87
CA GLN A 13 6.87 -43.32 -31.87
C GLN A 13 7.44 -43.46 -30.45
N TYR A 14 6.89 -42.75 -29.46
CA TYR A 14 7.33 -42.84 -28.07
C TYR A 14 7.02 -44.20 -27.43
N ARG A 15 5.91 -44.83 -27.79
CA ARG A 15 5.59 -46.21 -27.37
C ARG A 15 6.58 -47.20 -27.95
N ASN A 16 6.86 -47.11 -29.25
CA ASN A 16 7.81 -48.00 -29.93
C ASN A 16 9.24 -47.88 -29.37
N LYS A 17 9.63 -46.68 -28.92
CA LYS A 17 10.91 -46.43 -28.25
C LYS A 17 10.93 -46.82 -26.76
N GLY A 18 9.81 -47.26 -26.19
CA GLY A 18 9.66 -47.53 -24.75
C GLY A 18 9.59 -46.27 -23.85
N ILE A 19 9.67 -45.07 -24.44
CA ILE A 19 9.65 -43.78 -23.73
C ILE A 19 8.33 -43.58 -22.97
N ALA A 20 7.22 -44.09 -23.50
CA ALA A 20 5.91 -44.07 -22.85
C ALA A 20 5.93 -44.63 -21.41
N TYR A 21 6.84 -45.56 -21.11
CA TYR A 21 6.95 -46.18 -19.79
C TYR A 21 7.90 -45.44 -18.84
N LEU A 22 8.67 -44.46 -19.30
CA LEU A 22 9.57 -43.68 -18.44
C LEU A 22 8.79 -42.87 -17.39
N PRO A 23 9.25 -42.81 -16.12
CA PRO A 23 8.48 -42.29 -14.99
C PRO A 23 8.08 -40.82 -15.16
N ASP A 24 8.87 -40.03 -15.87
CA ASP A 24 8.68 -38.60 -16.11
C ASP A 24 7.96 -38.26 -17.43
N PHE A 25 7.64 -39.26 -18.26
CA PHE A 25 6.86 -39.05 -19.49
C PHE A 25 5.36 -38.98 -19.17
N ILE A 26 4.87 -37.78 -18.86
CA ILE A 26 3.49 -37.50 -18.42
C ILE A 26 2.90 -36.39 -19.29
N ILE A 27 1.99 -36.75 -20.20
CA ILE A 27 1.50 -35.89 -21.28
C ILE A 27 -0.03 -35.71 -21.26
N TYR A 28 -0.66 -35.87 -20.11
CA TYR A 28 -2.12 -35.77 -19.98
C TYR A 28 -2.59 -34.32 -20.08
N ASP A 29 -3.77 -34.16 -20.67
CA ASP A 29 -4.45 -32.87 -20.78
C ASP A 29 -5.90 -33.00 -20.34
N ILE A 30 -6.16 -33.69 -19.25
CA ILE A 30 -7.52 -34.01 -18.80
C ILE A 30 -8.03 -32.96 -17.82
N ASP A 31 -9.34 -32.70 -17.82
CA ASP A 31 -9.96 -31.86 -16.80
C ASP A 31 -10.37 -32.66 -15.54
N GLU A 32 -10.85 -31.98 -14.50
CA GLU A 32 -11.23 -32.63 -13.24
C GLU A 32 -12.38 -33.64 -13.41
N LYS A 33 -13.35 -33.35 -14.29
CA LYS A 33 -14.50 -34.24 -14.53
C LYS A 33 -14.03 -35.50 -15.25
N GLU A 34 -13.19 -35.36 -16.27
CA GLU A 34 -12.56 -36.47 -16.98
C GLU A 34 -11.69 -37.32 -16.03
N TYR A 35 -10.96 -36.68 -15.13
CA TYR A 35 -10.14 -37.34 -14.11
C TYR A 35 -10.99 -38.17 -13.13
N GLN A 36 -12.06 -37.59 -12.59
CA GLN A 36 -12.97 -38.29 -11.67
C GLN A 36 -13.70 -39.46 -12.37
N LEU A 37 -14.19 -39.23 -13.60
CA LEU A 37 -14.82 -40.28 -14.42
C LEU A 37 -13.85 -41.44 -14.67
N PHE A 38 -12.59 -41.14 -15.00
CA PHE A 38 -11.55 -42.16 -15.19
C PHE A 38 -11.39 -43.06 -13.96
N TRP A 39 -11.24 -42.48 -12.77
CA TRP A 39 -11.09 -43.28 -11.55
C TRP A 39 -12.36 -44.05 -11.19
N ASN A 40 -13.53 -43.44 -11.32
CA ASN A 40 -14.82 -44.08 -11.09
C ASN A 40 -15.04 -45.28 -12.01
N GLU A 41 -14.66 -45.20 -13.28
CA GLU A 41 -14.71 -46.34 -14.19
C GLU A 41 -13.82 -47.49 -13.71
N LEU A 42 -12.65 -47.21 -13.13
CA LEU A 42 -11.70 -48.24 -12.72
C LEU A 42 -12.03 -48.93 -11.39
N THR A 43 -12.78 -48.28 -10.48
CA THR A 43 -13.13 -48.79 -9.14
C THR A 43 -13.66 -50.24 -9.10
N LYS A 44 -14.30 -50.70 -10.17
CA LYS A 44 -14.98 -52.01 -10.24
C LYS A 44 -14.18 -53.10 -10.97
N HIS A 45 -12.96 -52.81 -11.44
CA HIS A 45 -12.19 -53.74 -12.28
C HIS A 45 -10.90 -54.18 -11.58
N PRO A 46 -10.59 -55.49 -11.59
CA PRO A 46 -9.36 -55.97 -10.99
C PRO A 46 -8.16 -55.53 -11.83
N ARG A 47 -7.04 -55.20 -11.16
CA ARG A 47 -5.82 -54.66 -11.79
C ARG A 47 -5.25 -55.53 -12.92
N ASN A 48 -5.44 -56.84 -12.84
CA ASN A 48 -5.01 -57.78 -13.88
C ASN A 48 -5.87 -57.75 -15.16
N GLN A 49 -7.03 -57.11 -15.15
CA GLN A 49 -7.89 -56.89 -16.31
C GLN A 49 -7.80 -55.44 -16.84
N LEU A 50 -6.73 -54.74 -16.46
CA LEU A 50 -6.40 -53.44 -17.00
C LEU A 50 -5.23 -53.61 -17.98
N TYR A 51 -5.41 -53.05 -19.17
CA TYR A 51 -4.39 -52.99 -20.19
C TYR A 51 -3.74 -51.60 -20.15
N THR A 52 -2.42 -51.55 -20.35
CA THR A 52 -1.71 -50.29 -20.58
C THR A 52 -0.67 -50.36 -21.70
N ASP A 53 -0.57 -49.26 -22.45
CA ASP A 53 0.51 -48.99 -23.41
C ASP A 53 1.57 -48.03 -22.85
N GLY A 54 1.54 -47.78 -21.54
CA GLY A 54 2.43 -46.84 -20.83
C GLY A 54 1.79 -45.46 -20.62
N ILE A 55 0.79 -45.08 -21.42
CA ILE A 55 0.11 -43.79 -21.38
C ILE A 55 -1.37 -43.96 -21.04
N GLN A 56 -2.08 -44.86 -21.72
CA GLN A 56 -3.51 -45.05 -21.52
C GLN A 56 -3.81 -46.33 -20.74
N ILE A 57 -4.95 -46.31 -20.05
CA ILE A 57 -5.47 -47.48 -19.34
C ILE A 57 -6.89 -47.73 -19.79
N TYR A 58 -7.18 -48.98 -20.12
CA TYR A 58 -8.51 -49.43 -20.47
C TYR A 58 -8.76 -50.84 -19.95
N LYS A 59 -10.05 -51.13 -19.78
CA LYS A 59 -10.53 -52.41 -19.27
C LYS A 59 -10.51 -53.43 -20.40
N VAL A 60 -10.10 -54.65 -20.08
CA VAL A 60 -10.13 -55.78 -21.02
C VAL A 60 -10.91 -56.94 -20.42
N SER A 61 -11.46 -57.80 -21.27
CA SER A 61 -12.13 -59.01 -20.82
C SER A 61 -11.15 -59.97 -20.15
N TRP A 62 -11.66 -60.91 -19.35
CA TRP A 62 -10.84 -61.94 -18.72
C TRP A 62 -10.05 -62.78 -19.74
N LEU A 63 -10.64 -63.08 -20.91
CA LEU A 63 -10.00 -63.80 -22.02
C LEU A 63 -8.82 -63.02 -22.58
N GLN A 64 -9.01 -61.72 -22.81
CA GLN A 64 -7.95 -60.86 -23.34
C GLN A 64 -6.82 -60.69 -22.33
N SER A 65 -7.12 -60.56 -21.04
CA SER A 65 -6.12 -60.59 -19.96
C SER A 65 -5.33 -61.90 -19.95
N LEU A 66 -6.00 -63.05 -20.08
CA LEU A 66 -5.33 -64.36 -20.15
C LEU A 66 -4.41 -64.46 -21.38
N PHE A 67 -4.89 -63.98 -22.54
CA PHE A 67 -4.10 -63.95 -23.76
C PHE A 67 -2.86 -63.06 -23.63
N GLN A 68 -2.96 -61.89 -22.99
CA GLN A 68 -1.81 -61.02 -22.74
C GLN A 68 -0.79 -61.66 -21.79
N ARG A 69 -1.24 -62.41 -20.78
CA ARG A 69 -0.36 -63.20 -19.92
C ARG A 69 0.35 -64.30 -20.69
N PHE A 70 -0.37 -65.02 -21.57
CA PHE A 70 0.21 -66.03 -22.45
C PHE A 70 1.24 -65.43 -23.42
N LYS A 71 0.95 -64.27 -24.01
CA LYS A 71 1.92 -63.50 -24.81
C LYS A 71 3.18 -63.16 -24.02
N GLY A 72 3.01 -62.69 -22.78
CA GLY A 72 4.11 -62.43 -21.85
C GLY A 72 4.99 -63.64 -21.60
N TRP A 73 4.36 -64.81 -21.37
CA TRP A 73 5.05 -66.07 -21.17
C TRP A 73 5.88 -66.51 -22.41
N LEU A 74 5.39 -66.20 -23.61
CA LEU A 74 6.12 -66.41 -24.87
C LEU A 74 7.22 -65.36 -25.14
N GLY A 75 7.48 -64.44 -24.20
CA GLY A 75 8.50 -63.38 -24.36
C GLY A 75 8.03 -62.16 -25.15
N PHE A 76 6.76 -62.09 -25.55
CA PHE A 76 6.17 -60.89 -26.13
C PHE A 76 5.73 -59.91 -25.05
N GLU A 77 5.43 -58.67 -25.45
CA GLU A 77 4.96 -57.67 -24.52
C GLU A 77 3.60 -58.04 -23.89
N ASN A 78 3.58 -58.13 -22.56
CA ASN A 78 2.36 -58.24 -21.76
C ASN A 78 1.89 -56.85 -21.32
N HIS A 79 0.80 -56.36 -21.91
CA HIS A 79 0.22 -55.07 -21.57
C HIS A 79 -0.68 -55.09 -20.33
N CYS A 80 -1.07 -56.27 -19.85
CA CYS A 80 -1.80 -56.46 -18.60
C CYS A 80 -0.87 -56.76 -17.42
N GLN A 81 0.44 -56.51 -17.56
CA GLN A 81 1.41 -56.71 -16.49
C GLN A 81 1.12 -55.73 -15.34
N PRO A 82 0.90 -56.21 -14.09
CA PRO A 82 0.47 -55.35 -13.00
C PRO A 82 1.38 -54.14 -12.77
N ASN A 83 2.71 -54.31 -12.87
CA ASN A 83 3.68 -53.24 -12.62
C ASN A 83 3.59 -52.11 -13.65
N LYS A 84 3.30 -52.44 -14.92
CA LYS A 84 3.04 -51.44 -15.96
C LYS A 84 1.78 -50.64 -15.65
N VAL A 85 0.71 -51.35 -15.29
CA VAL A 85 -0.59 -50.75 -14.97
C VAL A 85 -0.45 -49.77 -13.81
N GLU A 86 0.19 -50.17 -12.70
CA GLU A 86 0.38 -49.28 -11.55
C GLU A 86 1.25 -48.08 -11.87
N LEU A 87 2.35 -48.22 -12.61
CA LEU A 87 3.14 -47.06 -12.98
C LEU A 87 2.33 -46.07 -13.82
N THR A 88 1.56 -46.53 -14.80
CA THR A 88 0.70 -45.65 -15.61
C THR A 88 -0.40 -45.00 -14.75
N LEU A 89 -1.04 -45.74 -13.83
CA LEU A 89 -2.01 -45.18 -12.88
C LEU A 89 -1.38 -44.13 -11.95
N ALA A 90 -0.17 -44.39 -11.45
CA ALA A 90 0.57 -43.48 -10.60
C ALA A 90 0.93 -42.18 -11.33
N LYS A 91 1.29 -42.24 -12.62
CA LYS A 91 1.49 -41.04 -13.46
C LYS A 91 0.21 -40.23 -13.61
N ILE A 92 -0.94 -40.89 -13.81
CA ILE A 92 -2.24 -40.20 -13.93
C ILE A 92 -2.62 -39.56 -12.59
N ALA A 93 -2.45 -40.28 -11.48
CA ALA A 93 -2.68 -39.75 -10.14
C ALA A 93 -1.77 -38.55 -9.83
N TYR A 94 -0.50 -38.62 -10.23
CA TYR A 94 0.43 -37.51 -10.11
C TYR A 94 -0.01 -36.29 -10.92
N HIS A 95 -0.49 -36.48 -12.15
CA HIS A 95 -1.06 -35.39 -12.95
C HIS A 95 -2.25 -34.73 -12.23
N GLY A 96 -3.17 -35.52 -11.67
CA GLY A 96 -4.28 -35.00 -10.87
C GLY A 96 -3.81 -34.18 -9.66
N TYR A 97 -2.81 -34.67 -8.94
CA TYR A 97 -2.16 -33.94 -7.84
C TYR A 97 -1.56 -32.60 -8.31
N LEU A 98 -0.87 -32.58 -9.47
CA LEU A 98 -0.33 -31.35 -10.06
C LEU A 98 -1.42 -30.39 -10.56
N ARG A 99 -2.65 -30.85 -10.77
CA ARG A 99 -3.77 -29.97 -11.10
C ARG A 99 -4.63 -29.59 -9.89
N GLY A 100 -4.36 -30.18 -8.72
CA GLY A 100 -5.13 -29.95 -7.50
C GLY A 100 -6.53 -30.56 -7.53
N TYR A 101 -6.75 -31.61 -8.33
CA TYR A 101 -8.04 -32.29 -8.42
C TYR A 101 -8.36 -33.06 -7.14
N ASP A 102 -9.66 -33.15 -6.81
CA ASP A 102 -10.14 -33.86 -5.62
C ASP A 102 -9.76 -35.37 -5.67
N PRO A 103 -9.10 -35.92 -4.64
CA PRO A 103 -8.70 -37.33 -4.60
C PRO A 103 -9.80 -38.29 -4.09
N LYS A 104 -11.03 -37.82 -3.82
CA LYS A 104 -12.12 -38.65 -3.23
C LYS A 104 -12.35 -39.99 -3.95
N GLU A 105 -12.53 -39.97 -5.26
CA GLU A 105 -12.79 -41.15 -6.08
C GLU A 105 -11.60 -42.11 -6.03
N LEU A 106 -10.39 -41.56 -6.08
CA LEU A 106 -9.13 -42.30 -6.02
C LEU A 106 -8.96 -43.02 -4.66
N ASN A 107 -9.35 -42.38 -3.56
CA ASN A 107 -9.28 -42.95 -2.20
C ASN A 107 -10.38 -43.99 -1.91
N SER A 108 -11.43 -44.05 -2.73
CA SER A 108 -12.54 -45.00 -2.57
C SER A 108 -12.25 -46.40 -3.15
N ILE A 109 -11.14 -46.57 -3.86
CA ILE A 109 -10.80 -47.81 -4.58
C ILE A 109 -10.25 -48.86 -3.61
N ASN A 110 -10.96 -49.98 -3.48
CA ASN A 110 -10.56 -51.12 -2.64
C ASN A 110 -10.60 -52.43 -3.46
N PRO A 111 -9.48 -53.18 -3.59
CA PRO A 111 -8.14 -52.87 -3.09
C PRO A 111 -7.46 -51.73 -3.89
N PRO A 112 -6.51 -50.99 -3.28
CA PRO A 112 -5.86 -49.88 -3.95
C PRO A 112 -5.07 -50.34 -5.19
N LEU A 113 -5.22 -49.61 -6.29
CA LEU A 113 -4.54 -49.93 -7.56
C LEU A 113 -3.09 -49.42 -7.62
N VAL A 114 -2.75 -48.46 -6.77
CA VAL A 114 -1.42 -47.85 -6.59
C VAL A 114 -1.05 -47.93 -5.12
N SER A 115 0.24 -48.07 -4.80
CA SER A 115 0.72 -48.17 -3.41
C SER A 115 0.14 -47.10 -2.46
N GLU A 116 -0.24 -47.52 -1.25
CA GLU A 116 -0.83 -46.63 -0.23
C GLU A 116 0.05 -45.42 0.11
N ARG A 117 1.37 -45.62 0.13
CA ARG A 117 2.34 -44.53 0.36
C ARG A 117 2.21 -43.42 -0.70
N PHE A 118 2.08 -43.80 -1.96
CA PHE A 118 1.91 -42.86 -3.06
C PHE A 118 0.57 -42.13 -2.96
N MET A 119 -0.49 -42.89 -2.67
CA MET A 119 -1.86 -42.40 -2.53
C MET A 119 -2.02 -41.37 -1.40
N LYS A 120 -1.36 -41.62 -0.27
CA LYS A 120 -1.30 -40.68 0.86
C LYS A 120 -0.69 -39.33 0.44
N LEU A 121 0.39 -39.36 -0.34
CA LEU A 121 1.05 -38.14 -0.82
C LEU A 121 0.23 -37.40 -1.89
N VAL A 122 -0.41 -38.13 -2.81
CA VAL A 122 -1.32 -37.55 -3.82
C VAL A 122 -2.50 -36.84 -3.15
N SER A 123 -2.99 -37.36 -2.02
CA SER A 123 -4.08 -36.76 -1.26
C SER A 123 -3.65 -35.62 -0.32
N SER A 124 -2.35 -35.32 -0.26
CA SER A 124 -1.81 -34.25 0.58
C SER A 124 -1.81 -32.90 -0.16
N SER A 125 -1.62 -31.80 0.57
CA SER A 125 -1.51 -30.48 -0.06
C SER A 125 -0.32 -30.41 -1.02
N ARG A 126 -0.51 -29.69 -2.13
CA ARG A 126 0.55 -29.50 -3.12
C ARG A 126 1.65 -28.61 -2.57
N ASN A 127 2.88 -29.10 -2.61
CA ASN A 127 4.10 -28.34 -2.32
C ASN A 127 5.32 -29.03 -2.95
N ASN A 128 6.45 -28.32 -3.01
CA ASN A 128 7.70 -28.80 -3.62
C ASN A 128 8.19 -30.12 -2.99
N ASN A 129 8.09 -30.29 -1.66
CA ASN A 129 8.54 -31.50 -0.97
C ASN A 129 7.70 -32.73 -1.33
N ASN A 130 6.38 -32.57 -1.41
CA ASN A 130 5.45 -33.63 -1.82
C ASN A 130 5.63 -33.96 -3.30
N SER A 131 5.79 -32.96 -4.17
CA SER A 131 6.10 -33.15 -5.60
C SER A 131 7.40 -33.94 -5.77
N PHE A 132 8.46 -33.56 -5.07
CA PHE A 132 9.75 -34.28 -5.09
C PHE A 132 9.59 -35.73 -4.63
N SER A 133 8.87 -35.95 -3.52
CA SER A 133 8.65 -37.30 -2.98
C SER A 133 7.87 -38.20 -3.94
N LEU A 134 6.84 -37.67 -4.60
CA LEU A 134 6.07 -38.39 -5.61
C LEU A 134 6.92 -38.72 -6.85
N GLN A 135 7.73 -37.78 -7.33
CA GLN A 135 8.67 -38.00 -8.43
C GLN A 135 9.68 -39.11 -8.09
N GLN A 136 10.24 -39.10 -6.88
CA GLN A 136 11.17 -40.14 -6.41
C GLN A 136 10.50 -41.51 -6.30
N LEU A 137 9.24 -41.58 -5.87
CA LEU A 137 8.50 -42.84 -5.84
C LEU A 137 8.26 -43.39 -7.25
N LEU A 138 7.93 -42.55 -8.24
CA LEU A 138 7.79 -42.98 -9.64
C LEU A 138 9.12 -43.52 -10.19
N ILE A 139 10.22 -42.80 -9.97
CA ILE A 139 11.56 -43.22 -10.40
C ILE A 139 11.95 -44.55 -9.74
N THR A 140 11.82 -44.64 -8.43
CA THR A 140 12.18 -45.84 -7.67
C THR A 140 11.36 -47.04 -8.13
N TYR A 141 10.03 -46.85 -8.30
CA TYR A 141 9.15 -47.91 -8.78
C TYR A 141 9.58 -48.40 -10.17
N PHE A 142 9.86 -47.49 -11.11
CA PHE A 142 10.34 -47.84 -12.44
C PHE A 142 11.65 -48.64 -12.38
N LEU A 143 12.61 -48.21 -11.56
CA LEU A 143 13.91 -48.90 -11.42
C LEU A 143 13.78 -50.29 -10.80
N THR A 144 13.00 -50.44 -9.73
CA THR A 144 12.75 -51.72 -9.05
C THR A 144 12.12 -52.74 -10.00
N TYR A 145 11.24 -52.30 -10.90
CA TYR A 145 10.53 -53.16 -11.85
C TYR A 145 11.02 -53.02 -13.30
N SER A 146 12.25 -52.55 -13.50
CA SER A 146 12.85 -52.24 -14.81
C SER A 146 12.76 -53.40 -15.82
N SER A 147 12.88 -54.65 -15.37
CA SER A 147 12.76 -55.85 -16.22
C SER A 147 11.39 -56.05 -16.87
N TYR A 148 10.36 -55.38 -16.36
CA TYR A 148 9.01 -55.46 -16.91
C TYR A 148 8.72 -54.38 -17.95
N PHE A 149 9.59 -53.39 -18.11
CA PHE A 149 9.41 -52.30 -19.07
C PHE A 149 10.23 -52.55 -20.32
N PRO A 150 9.73 -52.20 -21.52
CA PRO A 150 10.54 -52.26 -22.74
C PRO A 150 11.77 -51.38 -22.53
N GLY A 151 12.95 -51.99 -22.67
CA GLY A 151 14.21 -51.36 -22.31
C GLY A 151 14.44 -50.07 -23.09
N PRO A 152 14.43 -48.88 -22.46
CA PRO A 152 15.11 -47.75 -23.07
C PRO A 152 16.59 -48.17 -23.17
N GLY A 153 17.26 -47.93 -24.29
CA GLY A 153 18.65 -48.37 -24.51
C GLY A 153 19.72 -47.78 -23.57
N ARG A 154 19.37 -47.32 -22.36
CA ARG A 154 20.24 -46.70 -21.36
C ARG A 154 19.85 -47.11 -19.93
N THR A 155 20.87 -47.24 -19.09
CA THR A 155 20.74 -47.42 -17.64
C THR A 155 20.24 -46.14 -16.97
N MET A 156 19.03 -46.19 -16.42
CA MET A 156 18.53 -45.13 -15.52
C MET A 156 19.11 -45.34 -14.12
N SER A 157 19.52 -44.26 -13.44
CA SER A 157 20.01 -44.30 -12.06
C SER A 157 18.97 -43.71 -11.10
N LEU A 158 19.14 -43.94 -9.79
CA LEU A 158 18.30 -43.30 -8.76
C LEU A 158 18.41 -41.76 -8.78
N ALA A 159 19.52 -41.22 -9.29
CA ALA A 159 19.73 -39.78 -9.46
C ALA A 159 19.13 -39.22 -10.76
N PHE A 160 18.21 -39.96 -11.40
CA PHE A 160 17.56 -39.54 -12.64
C PHE A 160 16.84 -38.19 -12.46
N PRO A 161 17.12 -37.17 -13.29
CA PRO A 161 16.44 -35.89 -13.22
C PRO A 161 15.01 -36.02 -13.78
N PHE A 162 13.99 -35.87 -12.94
CA PHE A 162 12.60 -35.94 -13.38
C PHE A 162 12.28 -34.79 -14.36
N GLY A 163 11.99 -35.13 -15.62
CA GLY A 163 11.80 -34.18 -16.73
C GLY A 163 12.90 -34.26 -17.80
N ASP A 164 14.00 -34.99 -17.55
CA ASP A 164 15.08 -35.18 -18.52
C ASP A 164 14.57 -35.85 -19.82
N THR A 165 13.54 -36.69 -19.74
CA THR A 165 12.94 -37.29 -20.93
C THR A 165 12.37 -36.24 -21.87
N PHE A 166 11.70 -35.20 -21.36
CA PHE A 166 11.19 -34.13 -22.22
C PHE A 166 12.31 -33.26 -22.80
N ILE A 167 13.39 -33.01 -22.03
CA ILE A 167 14.56 -32.27 -22.52
C ILE A 167 15.17 -32.99 -23.72
N ARG A 168 15.40 -34.30 -23.62
CA ARG A 168 16.02 -35.09 -24.70
C ARG A 168 15.19 -35.11 -25.97
N GLU A 169 13.87 -35.11 -25.83
CA GLU A 169 12.94 -35.12 -26.97
C GLU A 169 12.57 -33.69 -27.42
N GLY A 170 13.18 -32.65 -26.86
CA GLY A 170 12.94 -31.25 -27.24
C GLY A 170 11.56 -30.71 -26.83
N LEU A 171 10.86 -31.38 -25.91
CA LEU A 171 9.50 -31.05 -25.46
C LEU A 171 9.49 -30.04 -24.31
N TYR A 172 10.25 -28.95 -24.43
CA TYR A 172 10.49 -28.01 -23.33
C TYR A 172 9.20 -27.37 -22.78
N LYS A 173 8.23 -27.06 -23.64
CA LYS A 173 6.91 -26.52 -23.26
C LYS A 173 6.10 -27.39 -22.29
N LEU A 174 6.37 -28.70 -22.25
CA LEU A 174 5.66 -29.62 -21.37
C LEU A 174 6.32 -29.78 -20.00
N ILE A 175 7.58 -29.37 -19.84
CA ILE A 175 8.30 -29.52 -18.57
C ILE A 175 7.66 -28.74 -17.42
N PRO A 176 7.15 -27.51 -17.59
CA PRO A 176 6.45 -26.79 -16.51
C PRO A 176 5.28 -27.59 -15.91
N THR A 177 4.63 -28.45 -16.70
CA THR A 177 3.49 -29.27 -16.27
C THR A 177 3.89 -30.44 -15.38
N LEU A 178 5.19 -30.70 -15.23
CA LEU A 178 5.73 -31.77 -14.39
C LEU A 178 6.13 -31.28 -12.99
N ASP A 179 6.06 -29.96 -12.74
CA ASP A 179 6.55 -29.34 -11.50
C ASP A 179 7.97 -29.82 -11.13
N PRO A 180 8.96 -29.64 -12.03
CA PRO A 180 10.29 -30.21 -11.87
C PRO A 180 10.96 -29.64 -10.62
N GLN A 181 11.57 -30.53 -9.83
CA GLN A 181 12.26 -30.17 -8.58
C GLN A 181 13.78 -30.15 -8.73
N ASN A 182 14.30 -30.45 -9.93
CA ASN A 182 15.72 -30.45 -10.22
C ASN A 182 16.14 -29.15 -10.93
N ILE A 183 17.06 -28.40 -10.34
CA ILE A 183 17.54 -27.10 -10.84
C ILE A 183 18.17 -27.21 -12.24
N SER A 184 18.88 -28.31 -12.54
CA SER A 184 19.48 -28.53 -13.87
C SER A 184 18.39 -28.71 -14.94
N VAL A 185 17.34 -29.49 -14.63
CA VAL A 185 16.18 -29.65 -15.53
C VAL A 185 15.52 -28.30 -15.79
N ILE A 186 15.25 -27.52 -14.74
CA ILE A 186 14.66 -26.18 -14.85
C ILE A 186 15.54 -25.28 -15.74
N THR A 187 16.83 -25.16 -15.43
CA THR A 187 17.76 -24.28 -16.15
C THR A 187 17.89 -24.67 -17.63
N ASN A 188 18.02 -25.96 -17.91
CA ASN A 188 18.07 -26.47 -19.28
C ASN A 188 16.76 -26.23 -20.03
N THR A 189 15.61 -26.31 -19.34
CA THR A 189 14.31 -26.00 -19.91
C THR A 189 14.19 -24.54 -20.29
N ILE A 190 14.57 -23.63 -19.39
CA ILE A 190 14.53 -22.18 -19.65
C ILE A 190 15.44 -21.84 -20.84
N THR A 191 16.64 -22.42 -20.88
CA THR A 191 17.59 -22.25 -21.99
C THR A 191 17.03 -22.82 -23.30
N GLY A 192 16.42 -24.01 -23.24
CA GLY A 192 15.76 -24.66 -24.37
C GLY A 192 14.63 -23.81 -24.95
N LEU A 193 13.69 -23.38 -24.11
CA LEU A 193 12.60 -22.47 -24.50
C LEU A 193 13.15 -21.20 -25.16
N HIS A 194 14.16 -20.57 -24.55
CA HIS A 194 14.76 -19.36 -25.10
C HIS A 194 15.39 -19.59 -26.49
N SER A 195 16.20 -20.64 -26.63
CA SER A 195 16.88 -20.96 -27.90
C SER A 195 15.92 -21.33 -29.04
N GLN A 196 14.73 -21.85 -28.72
CA GLN A 196 13.69 -22.15 -29.69
C GLN A 196 12.72 -20.98 -29.92
N PHE A 197 12.96 -19.81 -29.31
CA PHE A 197 12.05 -18.67 -29.32
C PHE A 197 10.63 -19.02 -28.81
N GLU A 198 10.57 -19.95 -27.88
CA GLU A 198 9.34 -20.40 -27.25
C GLU A 198 9.17 -19.77 -25.86
N SER A 199 7.92 -19.72 -25.40
CA SER A 199 7.60 -19.34 -24.02
C SER A 199 6.77 -20.43 -23.37
N ALA A 200 6.97 -20.58 -22.06
CA ALA A 200 6.12 -21.45 -21.26
C ALA A 200 4.77 -20.77 -21.01
N ASP A 201 3.72 -21.57 -20.85
CA ASP A 201 2.40 -21.08 -20.43
C ASP A 201 2.26 -21.17 -18.90
N TYR A 202 1.88 -20.06 -18.27
CA TYR A 202 1.73 -19.97 -16.82
C TYR A 202 0.45 -20.65 -16.32
N ILE A 203 -0.57 -20.84 -17.18
CA ILE A 203 -1.87 -21.45 -16.84
C ILE A 203 -1.67 -22.87 -16.30
N ASP A 204 -0.63 -23.55 -16.76
CA ASP A 204 -0.34 -24.93 -16.41
C ASP A 204 0.61 -25.10 -15.22
N CYS A 205 1.08 -23.99 -14.63
CA CYS A 205 2.09 -24.02 -13.59
C CYS A 205 1.52 -23.68 -12.21
N PHE A 206 2.09 -24.28 -11.16
CA PHE A 206 1.86 -23.82 -9.80
C PHE A 206 2.66 -22.56 -9.57
N LYS A 207 2.00 -21.47 -9.17
CA LYS A 207 2.69 -20.21 -8.89
C LYS A 207 3.81 -20.33 -7.84
N SER A 208 3.65 -21.24 -6.88
CA SER A 208 4.66 -21.49 -5.83
C SER A 208 5.58 -22.67 -6.14
N SER A 209 5.62 -23.16 -7.39
CA SER A 209 6.59 -24.18 -7.79
C SER A 209 7.99 -23.61 -7.91
N LEU A 210 8.98 -24.47 -7.74
CA LEU A 210 10.38 -24.15 -8.01
C LEU A 210 10.59 -23.68 -9.46
N PHE A 211 9.90 -24.27 -10.44
CA PHE A 211 9.98 -23.83 -11.83
C PHE A 211 9.47 -22.40 -12.01
N ALA A 212 8.31 -22.06 -11.42
CA ALA A 212 7.71 -20.75 -11.55
C ALA A 212 8.61 -19.65 -10.97
N GLU A 213 9.26 -19.91 -9.83
CA GLU A 213 10.24 -18.99 -9.26
C GLU A 213 11.39 -18.74 -10.22
N TYR A 214 12.10 -19.78 -10.67
CA TYR A 214 13.24 -19.65 -11.57
C TYR A 214 12.87 -19.01 -12.92
N TYR A 215 11.68 -19.32 -13.47
CA TYR A 215 11.23 -18.68 -14.70
C TYR A 215 10.90 -17.21 -14.48
N ALA A 216 10.31 -16.84 -13.35
CA ALA A 216 10.11 -15.44 -12.98
C ALA A 216 11.45 -14.69 -12.87
N GLU A 217 12.49 -15.28 -12.26
CA GLU A 217 13.83 -14.68 -12.22
C GLU A 217 14.43 -14.47 -13.61
N TYR A 218 14.27 -15.47 -14.49
CA TYR A 218 14.66 -15.35 -15.89
C TYR A 218 13.93 -14.18 -16.57
N LEU A 219 12.61 -14.04 -16.38
CA LEU A 219 11.83 -12.93 -16.94
C LEU A 219 12.29 -11.58 -16.39
N VAL A 220 12.64 -11.50 -15.10
CA VAL A 220 13.24 -10.30 -14.49
C VAL A 220 14.56 -9.94 -15.18
N SER A 221 15.43 -10.92 -15.47
CA SER A 221 16.69 -10.68 -16.22
C SER A 221 16.45 -10.11 -17.62
N GLN A 222 15.29 -10.40 -18.21
CA GLN A 222 14.83 -9.87 -19.50
C GLN A 222 14.02 -8.57 -19.37
N ARG A 223 13.96 -7.96 -18.17
CA ARG A 223 13.14 -6.77 -17.85
C ARG A 223 11.63 -6.95 -18.10
N ARG A 224 11.13 -8.19 -18.06
CA ARG A 224 9.72 -8.55 -18.24
C ARG A 224 9.00 -8.68 -16.90
N TYR A 225 8.94 -7.58 -16.14
CA TYR A 225 8.48 -7.57 -14.75
C TYR A 225 7.02 -8.03 -14.56
N GLN A 226 6.09 -7.58 -15.41
CA GLN A 226 4.68 -8.02 -15.31
C GLN A 226 4.56 -9.54 -15.49
N GLY A 227 5.23 -10.08 -16.51
CA GLY A 227 5.24 -11.52 -16.73
C GLY A 227 5.88 -12.27 -15.55
N ALA A 228 6.94 -11.74 -14.95
CA ALA A 228 7.54 -12.36 -13.76
C ALA A 228 6.55 -12.48 -12.59
N LEU A 229 5.73 -11.45 -12.36
CA LEU A 229 4.69 -11.47 -11.31
C LEU A 229 3.57 -12.47 -11.62
N ASP A 230 3.20 -12.63 -12.89
CA ASP A 230 2.19 -13.61 -13.29
C ASP A 230 2.61 -15.06 -12.93
N TRP A 231 3.92 -15.33 -12.98
CA TRP A 231 4.52 -16.62 -12.62
C TRP A 231 4.75 -16.78 -11.12
N SER A 232 5.37 -15.79 -10.45
CA SER A 232 5.61 -15.85 -9.01
C SER A 232 5.64 -14.46 -8.38
N ASP A 233 4.69 -14.19 -7.50
CA ASP A 233 4.63 -12.93 -6.75
C ASP A 233 5.81 -12.73 -5.81
N SER A 234 6.47 -13.81 -5.36
CA SER A 234 7.60 -13.74 -4.42
C SER A 234 8.87 -13.17 -5.08
N VAL A 235 8.94 -13.17 -6.42
CA VAL A 235 10.11 -12.68 -7.17
C VAL A 235 10.42 -11.21 -6.86
N LYS A 236 9.40 -10.40 -6.54
CA LYS A 236 9.57 -9.00 -6.17
C LYS A 236 10.37 -8.82 -4.88
N ASN A 237 10.32 -9.79 -3.97
CA ASN A 237 11.06 -9.74 -2.72
C ASN A 237 12.55 -10.05 -2.91
N LYS A 238 12.91 -10.78 -3.98
CA LYS A 238 14.30 -11.07 -4.35
C LYS A 238 14.93 -9.92 -5.14
N PHE A 239 14.16 -9.26 -6.00
CA PHE A 239 14.63 -8.17 -6.87
C PHE A 239 13.98 -6.83 -6.52
N LYS A 240 13.89 -6.51 -5.22
CA LYS A 240 13.12 -5.37 -4.69
C LYS A 240 13.37 -4.07 -5.44
N GLU A 241 14.62 -3.67 -5.59
CA GLU A 241 14.98 -2.41 -6.24
C GLU A 241 14.50 -2.33 -7.70
N GLN A 242 14.63 -3.42 -8.46
CA GLN A 242 14.19 -3.46 -9.85
C GLN A 242 12.66 -3.33 -9.95
N PHE A 243 11.93 -3.93 -9.00
CA PHE A 243 10.48 -3.78 -8.91
C PHE A 243 10.04 -2.40 -8.41
N ILE A 244 10.76 -1.78 -7.48
CA ILE A 244 10.54 -0.38 -7.08
C ILE A 244 10.64 0.52 -8.31
N GLN A 245 11.73 0.42 -9.08
CA GLN A 245 11.92 1.22 -10.30
C GLN A 245 10.85 0.93 -11.36
N PHE A 246 10.47 -0.33 -11.55
CA PHE A 246 9.38 -0.72 -12.44
C PHE A 246 8.06 -0.04 -12.03
N TYR A 247 7.65 -0.14 -10.77
CA TYR A 247 6.41 0.46 -10.28
C TYR A 247 6.41 1.98 -10.39
N LEU A 248 7.52 2.64 -10.01
CA LEU A 248 7.69 4.09 -10.17
C LEU A 248 7.57 4.51 -11.64
N SER A 249 8.20 3.78 -12.57
CA SER A 249 8.11 4.05 -14.02
C SER A 249 6.69 3.92 -14.57
N LYS A 250 5.86 3.09 -13.92
CA LYS A 250 4.43 2.89 -14.26
C LYS A 250 3.50 3.80 -13.46
N LYS A 251 4.03 4.68 -12.59
CA LYS A 251 3.27 5.52 -11.65
C LYS A 251 2.34 4.70 -10.73
N LEU A 252 2.73 3.47 -10.43
CA LEU A 252 2.06 2.61 -9.44
C LEU A 252 2.70 2.88 -8.07
N LEU A 253 2.24 3.92 -7.39
CA LEU A 253 2.91 4.45 -6.19
C LEU A 253 2.75 3.56 -4.96
N ASP A 254 1.56 3.04 -4.69
CA ASP A 254 1.31 2.17 -3.53
C ASP A 254 2.24 0.94 -3.47
N PRO A 255 2.34 0.10 -4.52
CA PRO A 255 3.23 -1.06 -4.48
C PRO A 255 4.72 -0.67 -4.48
N ALA A 256 5.08 0.52 -5.00
CA ALA A 256 6.44 1.03 -4.88
C ALA A 256 6.75 1.38 -3.42
N ILE A 257 5.85 2.10 -2.74
CA ILE A 257 6.01 2.52 -1.35
C ILE A 257 6.07 1.33 -0.41
N ASP A 258 5.26 0.29 -0.64
CA ASP A 258 5.34 -0.94 0.17
C ASP A 258 6.71 -1.61 0.05
N LEU A 259 7.26 -1.72 -1.16
CA LEU A 259 8.60 -2.28 -1.33
C LEU A 259 9.70 -1.37 -0.78
N ILE A 260 9.56 -0.04 -0.88
CA ILE A 260 10.50 0.92 -0.30
C ILE A 260 10.48 0.83 1.23
N ASP A 261 9.30 0.68 1.85
CA ASP A 261 9.15 0.50 3.29
C ASP A 261 9.80 -0.81 3.75
N GLU A 262 9.60 -1.91 3.04
CA GLU A 262 10.31 -3.17 3.30
C GLU A 262 11.84 -3.02 3.15
N LEU A 263 12.30 -2.27 2.14
CA LEU A 263 13.71 -2.02 1.91
C LEU A 263 14.32 -1.20 3.06
N SER A 264 13.57 -0.24 3.60
CA SER A 264 13.99 0.57 4.75
C SER A 264 14.18 -0.24 6.03
N GLN A 265 13.54 -1.40 6.14
CA GLN A 265 13.66 -2.30 7.30
C GLN A 265 14.78 -3.34 7.15
N SER A 266 15.52 -3.30 6.05
CA SER A 266 16.66 -4.20 5.79
C SER A 266 17.76 -4.01 6.85
N PRO A 267 18.47 -5.08 7.26
CA PRO A 267 19.65 -4.95 8.12
C PRO A 267 20.84 -4.28 7.41
N ASN A 268 20.81 -4.15 6.07
CA ASN A 268 21.85 -3.48 5.30
C ASN A 268 21.61 -1.96 5.26
N LEU A 269 22.61 -1.17 5.67
CA LEU A 269 22.53 0.30 5.66
C LEU A 269 22.40 0.87 4.24
N GLU A 270 23.00 0.26 3.23
CA GLU A 270 22.89 0.72 1.84
C GLU A 270 21.45 0.63 1.34
N ASP A 271 20.73 -0.44 1.71
CA ASP A 271 19.31 -0.62 1.38
C ASP A 271 18.46 0.47 2.06
N GLN A 272 18.76 0.79 3.33
CA GLN A 272 18.07 1.86 4.06
C GLN A 272 18.28 3.22 3.39
N ASP A 273 19.52 3.54 3.02
CA ASP A 273 19.85 4.78 2.31
C ASP A 273 19.18 4.84 0.93
N ASN A 274 19.13 3.71 0.22
CA ASN A 274 18.42 3.59 -1.06
C ASN A 274 16.92 3.84 -0.90
N ALA A 275 16.28 3.31 0.15
CA ALA A 275 14.87 3.56 0.42
C ALA A 275 14.58 5.07 0.58
N ILE A 276 15.40 5.78 1.38
CA ILE A 276 15.28 7.23 1.55
C ILE A 276 15.49 7.97 0.22
N ARG A 277 16.49 7.55 -0.56
CA ARG A 277 16.77 8.14 -1.87
C ARG A 277 15.59 8.00 -2.82
N TYR A 278 14.99 6.81 -2.94
CA TYR A 278 13.82 6.59 -3.79
C TYR A 278 12.66 7.52 -3.41
N ILE A 279 12.40 7.72 -2.12
CA ILE A 279 11.35 8.65 -1.68
C ILE A 279 11.69 10.10 -2.08
N LYS A 280 12.91 10.58 -1.81
CA LYS A 280 13.28 11.97 -2.07
C LYS A 280 13.32 12.33 -3.55
N GLU A 281 13.71 11.39 -4.41
CA GLU A 281 13.86 11.62 -5.84
C GLU A 281 12.52 11.52 -6.60
N ASN A 282 11.56 10.74 -6.10
CA ASN A 282 10.34 10.41 -6.85
C ASN A 282 9.05 10.97 -6.26
N PHE A 283 9.07 11.50 -5.03
CA PHE A 283 7.88 12.02 -4.34
C PHE A 283 8.12 13.45 -3.87
N ASN A 284 7.16 14.34 -4.14
CA ASN A 284 7.18 15.69 -3.60
C ASN A 284 6.79 15.72 -2.11
N CYS A 285 7.05 16.83 -1.41
CA CYS A 285 6.81 16.92 0.03
C CYS A 285 5.36 16.58 0.45
N SER A 286 4.37 16.96 -0.34
CA SER A 286 2.96 16.65 -0.05
C SER A 286 2.66 15.16 -0.22
N GLU A 287 3.19 14.53 -1.28
CA GLU A 287 3.07 13.09 -1.50
C GLU A 287 3.76 12.30 -0.38
N GLN A 288 4.95 12.73 0.04
CA GLN A 288 5.67 12.09 1.14
C GLN A 288 4.85 12.09 2.44
N LEU A 289 4.22 13.21 2.79
CA LEU A 289 3.39 13.29 3.99
C LEU A 289 2.14 12.39 3.89
N PHE A 290 1.53 12.33 2.71
CA PHE A 290 0.34 11.52 2.47
C PHE A 290 0.65 10.01 2.55
N TYR A 291 1.60 9.54 1.75
CA TYR A 291 1.87 8.11 1.61
C TYR A 291 2.60 7.51 2.82
N LEU A 292 3.42 8.29 3.53
CA LEU A 292 4.17 7.79 4.67
C LEU A 292 3.37 7.83 5.99
N GLN A 293 2.12 8.29 5.97
CA GLN A 293 1.27 8.35 7.15
C GLN A 293 1.12 6.98 7.83
N SER A 294 1.00 5.90 7.04
CA SER A 294 0.88 4.52 7.51
C SER A 294 2.21 3.81 7.73
N LYS A 295 3.35 4.47 7.44
CA LYS A 295 4.71 3.89 7.44
C LYS A 295 5.62 4.63 8.44
N PRO A 296 5.38 4.50 9.75
CA PRO A 296 6.01 5.36 10.76
C PRO A 296 7.54 5.22 10.82
N TYR A 297 8.08 4.02 10.58
CA TYR A 297 9.52 3.78 10.58
C TYR A 297 10.21 4.52 9.42
N LEU A 298 9.75 4.27 8.18
CA LEU A 298 10.27 4.96 6.99
C LEU A 298 10.10 6.48 7.10
N ARG A 299 8.96 6.94 7.61
CA ARG A 299 8.70 8.37 7.85
C ARG A 299 9.72 9.00 8.80
N ALA A 300 10.03 8.34 9.92
CA ALA A 300 11.01 8.82 10.88
C ALA A 300 12.44 8.82 10.31
N GLN A 301 12.81 7.80 9.53
CA GLN A 301 14.12 7.76 8.85
C GLN A 301 14.24 8.88 7.81
N LEU A 302 13.18 9.14 7.05
CA LEU A 302 13.14 10.26 6.10
C LEU A 302 13.25 11.61 6.82
N ALA A 303 12.56 11.79 7.96
CA ALA A 303 12.68 12.99 8.79
C ALA A 303 14.13 13.22 9.26
N LYS A 304 14.81 12.16 9.73
CA LYS A 304 16.23 12.21 10.09
C LYS A 304 17.11 12.59 8.91
N ALA A 305 16.86 12.04 7.72
CA ALA A 305 17.60 12.38 6.51
C ALA A 305 17.45 13.86 6.14
N TYR A 306 16.24 14.41 6.18
CA TYR A 306 16.02 15.84 5.96
C TYR A 306 16.65 16.71 7.04
N LEU A 307 16.66 16.28 8.31
CA LEU A 307 17.39 16.98 9.37
C LEU A 307 18.90 17.02 9.10
N GLN A 308 19.49 15.92 8.61
CA GLN A 308 20.91 15.89 8.22
C GLN A 308 21.20 16.81 7.02
N ASP A 309 20.27 16.92 6.07
CA ASP A 309 20.41 17.86 4.97
C ASP A 309 20.31 19.31 5.45
N ALA A 310 19.40 19.62 6.39
CA ALA A 310 19.35 20.91 7.05
C ALA A 310 20.67 21.24 7.76
N LYS A 311 21.30 20.26 8.43
CA LYS A 311 22.64 20.42 9.05
C LYS A 311 23.71 20.78 8.04
N LYS A 312 23.74 20.08 6.91
CA LYS A 312 24.66 20.38 5.80
C LYS A 312 24.41 21.77 5.23
N GLU A 313 23.14 22.17 5.09
CA GLU A 313 22.78 23.51 4.60
C GLU A 313 23.21 24.60 5.59
N LYS A 314 23.03 24.37 6.89
CA LYS A 314 23.46 25.27 7.96
C LYS A 314 24.97 25.51 7.90
N SER A 315 25.77 24.48 7.66
CA SER A 315 27.23 24.57 7.61
C SER A 315 27.80 25.10 6.29
N ARG A 316 26.97 25.31 5.25
CA ARG A 316 27.43 25.92 3.97
C ARG A 316 27.96 27.34 4.17
N PHE A 317 29.03 27.67 3.45
CA PHE A 317 29.65 28.99 3.43
C PHE A 317 28.65 30.08 3.02
N ALA A 318 28.78 31.26 3.63
CA ALA A 318 27.87 32.38 3.41
C ALA A 318 27.77 32.82 1.94
N ILE A 319 28.90 32.79 1.21
CA ILE A 319 28.97 33.14 -0.21
C ILE A 319 28.11 32.18 -1.06
N THR A 320 28.13 30.88 -0.74
CA THR A 320 27.34 29.87 -1.45
C THR A 320 25.84 30.04 -1.22
N LYS A 321 25.44 30.39 0.02
CA LYS A 321 24.04 30.70 0.37
C LYS A 321 23.52 31.94 -0.35
N LEU A 322 24.38 32.94 -0.55
CA LEU A 322 24.02 34.18 -1.24
C LEU A 322 23.80 33.98 -2.75
N ILE A 323 24.49 33.00 -3.36
CA ILE A 323 24.43 32.72 -4.80
C ILE A 323 23.31 31.71 -5.14
N LEU A 324 23.14 30.66 -4.34
CA LEU A 324 22.24 29.54 -4.66
C LEU A 324 20.92 29.55 -3.86
N GLY A 325 20.75 30.50 -2.94
CA GLY A 325 19.63 30.54 -2.00
C GLY A 325 19.88 29.69 -0.74
N ASN A 326 19.04 29.87 0.28
CA ASN A 326 19.10 29.16 1.55
C ASN A 326 17.85 28.28 1.74
N ASN A 327 18.00 26.97 1.56
CA ASN A 327 16.90 26.00 1.68
C ASN A 327 16.76 25.42 3.10
N LEU A 328 17.53 25.93 4.08
CA LEU A 328 17.56 25.41 5.44
C LEU A 328 16.17 25.30 6.08
N ILE A 329 15.41 26.41 6.04
CA ILE A 329 14.12 26.50 6.73
C ILE A 329 13.07 25.59 6.09
N PRO A 330 12.87 25.59 4.75
CA PRO A 330 11.96 24.64 4.11
C PRO A 330 12.29 23.17 4.39
N ILE A 331 13.58 22.80 4.35
CA ILE A 331 14.03 21.43 4.61
C ILE A 331 13.75 21.04 6.07
N LEU A 332 14.11 21.92 7.02
CA LEU A 332 13.89 21.69 8.45
C LEU A 332 12.39 21.61 8.78
N ALA A 333 11.58 22.48 8.20
CA ALA A 333 10.13 22.45 8.39
C ALA A 333 9.51 21.15 7.88
N HIS A 334 9.97 20.65 6.73
CA HIS A 334 9.50 19.37 6.21
C HIS A 334 9.91 18.20 7.11
N ALA A 335 11.14 18.20 7.65
CA ALA A 335 11.57 17.21 8.63
C ALA A 335 10.64 17.17 9.87
N ILE A 336 10.26 18.34 10.41
CA ILE A 336 9.32 18.44 11.54
C ILE A 336 7.90 17.99 11.16
N LYS A 337 7.44 18.28 9.94
CA LYS A 337 6.13 17.79 9.47
C LYS A 337 6.10 16.25 9.38
N LEU A 338 7.21 15.62 8.99
CA LEU A 338 7.34 14.17 8.93
C LEU A 338 7.43 13.55 10.34
N ASP A 339 8.17 14.18 11.26
CA ASP A 339 8.27 13.77 12.66
C ASP A 339 8.31 15.01 13.58
N PRO A 340 7.18 15.35 14.24
CA PRO A 340 7.09 16.55 15.09
C PRO A 340 8.09 16.59 16.24
N ASN A 341 8.55 15.43 16.71
CA ASN A 341 9.46 15.32 17.86
C ASN A 341 10.92 15.15 17.43
N ILE A 342 11.23 15.30 16.13
CA ILE A 342 12.57 15.04 15.59
C ILE A 342 13.66 15.91 16.23
N LEU A 343 13.29 17.10 16.70
CA LEU A 343 14.23 18.04 17.33
C LEU A 343 14.46 17.75 18.81
N ASP A 344 13.51 17.11 19.52
CA ASP A 344 13.73 16.69 20.91
C ASP A 344 14.88 15.69 21.03
N GLN A 345 15.14 14.96 19.94
CA GLN A 345 16.22 13.99 19.83
C GLN A 345 17.55 14.65 19.39
N ASP A 346 17.53 15.93 18.97
CA ASP A 346 18.68 16.61 18.36
C ASP A 346 18.69 18.12 18.62
N SER A 347 19.46 18.53 19.64
CA SER A 347 19.51 19.93 20.07
C SER A 347 20.24 20.89 19.13
N SER A 348 20.97 20.37 18.12
CA SER A 348 21.87 21.17 17.27
C SER A 348 21.17 22.18 16.34
N MET A 349 19.84 22.12 16.25
CA MET A 349 18.99 22.96 15.41
C MET A 349 18.05 23.89 16.19
N HIS A 350 18.06 23.83 17.53
CA HIS A 350 17.17 24.65 18.37
C HIS A 350 17.42 26.16 18.21
N ASP A 351 18.67 26.54 17.98
CA ASP A 351 19.07 27.93 17.74
C ASP A 351 18.41 28.54 16.49
N ILE A 352 18.05 27.72 15.49
CA ILE A 352 17.35 28.18 14.28
C ILE A 352 15.86 28.41 14.53
N LEU A 353 15.24 27.59 15.39
CA LEU A 353 13.82 27.76 15.76
C LEU A 353 13.56 29.11 16.42
N MET A 354 14.55 29.65 17.12
CA MET A 354 14.47 30.93 17.82
C MET A 354 14.76 32.15 16.92
N LYS A 355 15.02 31.94 15.62
CA LYS A 355 15.31 33.03 14.68
C LYS A 355 14.03 33.60 14.05
N GLU A 356 14.11 34.89 13.74
CA GLU A 356 13.04 35.62 13.05
C GLU A 356 12.60 34.94 11.74
N GLU A 357 13.54 34.43 10.95
CA GLU A 357 13.21 33.79 9.67
C GLU A 357 12.35 32.52 9.85
N TRP A 358 12.54 31.77 10.95
CA TRP A 358 11.74 30.59 11.25
C TRP A 358 10.31 30.95 11.65
N ILE A 359 10.15 31.93 12.53
CA ILE A 359 8.83 32.43 12.96
C ILE A 359 8.07 33.02 11.76
N ASN A 360 8.74 33.77 10.90
CA ASN A 360 8.16 34.29 9.66
C ASN A 360 7.70 33.15 8.73
N PHE A 361 8.49 32.09 8.59
CA PHE A 361 8.10 30.92 7.80
C PHE A 361 6.87 30.21 8.40
N GLN A 362 6.85 29.95 9.70
CA GLN A 362 5.71 29.32 10.38
C GLN A 362 4.44 30.17 10.25
N PHE A 363 4.57 31.49 10.36
CA PHE A 363 3.49 32.44 10.15
C PHE A 363 2.91 32.33 8.73
N ASN A 364 3.79 32.36 7.72
CA ASN A 364 3.38 32.26 6.32
C ASN A 364 2.65 30.94 6.03
N GLU A 365 3.15 29.81 6.54
CA GLU A 365 2.48 28.51 6.39
C GLU A 365 1.13 28.47 7.12
N ALA A 366 1.03 29.04 8.32
CA ALA A 366 -0.24 29.12 9.04
C ALA A 366 -1.29 29.96 8.27
N ILE A 367 -0.88 31.07 7.64
CA ILE A 367 -1.77 31.87 6.78
C ILE A 367 -2.22 31.06 5.55
N LYS A 368 -1.28 30.40 4.86
CA LYS A 368 -1.55 29.57 3.69
C LYS A 368 -2.52 28.42 3.99
N ASP A 369 -2.34 27.77 5.14
CA ASP A 369 -3.19 26.66 5.62
C ASP A 369 -4.52 27.15 6.26
N LYS A 370 -4.77 28.46 6.28
CA LYS A 370 -5.93 29.10 6.97
C LYS A 370 -6.00 28.80 8.47
N ARG A 371 -4.87 28.48 9.10
CA ARG A 371 -4.72 28.34 10.57
C ARG A 371 -4.50 29.70 11.22
N PHE A 372 -5.50 30.58 11.12
CA PHE A 372 -5.38 31.98 11.55
C PHE A 372 -5.09 32.16 13.04
N GLN A 373 -5.54 31.23 13.89
CA GLN A 373 -5.24 31.27 15.33
C GLN A 373 -3.75 31.07 15.62
N ASP A 374 -3.09 30.17 14.89
CA ASP A 374 -1.65 29.93 15.04
C ASP A 374 -0.85 31.13 14.51
N ALA A 375 -1.23 31.63 13.33
CA ALA A 375 -0.64 32.83 12.75
C ALA A 375 -0.74 34.04 13.70
N ARG A 376 -1.88 34.16 14.37
CA ARG A 376 -2.11 35.18 15.40
C ARG A 376 -1.17 35.05 16.59
N ILE A 377 -1.04 33.86 17.17
CA ILE A 377 -0.15 33.64 18.32
C ILE A 377 1.29 34.00 17.95
N LEU A 378 1.74 33.58 16.77
CA LEU A 378 3.08 33.89 16.26
C LEU A 378 3.31 35.39 16.11
N TYR A 379 2.33 36.11 15.51
CA TYR A 379 2.41 37.56 15.34
C TYR A 379 2.37 38.31 16.68
N GLU A 380 1.45 37.97 17.59
CA GLU A 380 1.28 38.67 18.87
C GLU A 380 2.52 38.51 19.77
N GLN A 381 3.12 37.32 19.80
CA GLN A 381 4.33 37.05 20.59
C GLN A 381 5.59 37.70 20.01
N HIS A 382 5.61 37.98 18.70
CA HIS A 382 6.80 38.46 17.99
C HIS A 382 6.51 39.71 17.15
N SER A 383 5.67 40.62 17.65
CA SER A 383 5.21 41.81 16.92
C SER A 383 6.32 42.77 16.44
N HIS A 384 7.55 42.60 16.93
CA HIS A 384 8.73 43.34 16.50
C HIS A 384 9.41 42.77 15.24
N PHE A 385 9.02 41.56 14.79
CA PHE A 385 9.55 40.94 13.58
C PHE A 385 8.93 41.53 12.31
N LYS A 386 9.69 41.45 11.21
CA LYS A 386 9.27 41.91 9.90
C LYS A 386 8.54 40.81 9.14
N PHE A 387 7.25 40.66 9.43
CA PHE A 387 6.36 39.77 8.69
C PHE A 387 6.06 40.27 7.27
N ASP A 388 5.69 39.35 6.39
CA ASP A 388 5.26 39.67 5.03
C ASP A 388 3.98 40.51 5.01
N LYS A 389 3.96 41.57 4.20
CA LYS A 389 2.86 42.55 4.18
C LYS A 389 1.56 41.96 3.61
N GLU A 390 1.65 41.08 2.62
CA GLU A 390 0.47 40.45 2.01
C GLU A 390 -0.17 39.50 3.02
N ASN A 391 0.64 38.68 3.69
CA ASN A 391 0.15 37.77 4.74
C ASN A 391 -0.39 38.51 5.97
N LEU A 392 0.22 39.62 6.38
CA LEU A 392 -0.35 40.50 7.41
C LEU A 392 -1.71 41.10 6.99
N THR A 393 -1.87 41.42 5.70
CA THR A 393 -3.15 41.90 5.17
C THR A 393 -4.21 40.80 5.22
N ILE A 394 -3.85 39.56 4.93
CA ILE A 394 -4.76 38.41 5.07
C ILE A 394 -5.18 38.22 6.53
N LEU A 395 -4.25 38.30 7.48
CA LEU A 395 -4.57 38.24 8.92
C LEU A 395 -5.47 39.40 9.36
N LYS A 396 -5.20 40.62 8.87
CA LYS A 396 -6.04 41.80 9.13
C LYS A 396 -7.47 41.57 8.63
N ASN A 397 -7.65 41.09 7.41
CA ASN A 397 -8.97 40.83 6.85
C ASN A 397 -9.74 39.79 7.68
N ASN A 398 -9.05 38.76 8.19
CA ASN A 398 -9.67 37.80 9.11
C ASN A 398 -10.15 38.47 10.41
N TYR A 399 -9.37 39.39 10.99
CA TYR A 399 -9.84 40.18 12.15
C TYR A 399 -11.04 41.06 11.82
N GLU A 400 -11.07 41.70 10.65
CA GLU A 400 -12.20 42.53 10.22
C GLU A 400 -13.47 41.69 10.01
N GLU A 401 -13.36 40.49 9.43
CA GLU A 401 -14.47 39.53 9.32
C GLU A 401 -14.99 39.11 10.71
N MET A 402 -14.08 38.76 11.63
CA MET A 402 -14.45 38.44 13.02
C MET A 402 -15.13 39.62 13.72
N LEU A 403 -14.64 40.83 13.51
CA LEU A 403 -15.22 42.06 14.07
C LEU A 403 -16.64 42.28 13.54
N PHE A 404 -16.82 42.17 12.22
CA PHE A 404 -18.13 42.32 11.58
C PHE A 404 -19.13 41.29 12.10
N ALA A 405 -18.74 40.01 12.17
CA ALA A 405 -19.58 38.94 12.68
C ALA A 405 -20.04 39.19 14.13
N LYS A 406 -19.11 39.63 15.00
CA LYS A 406 -19.44 39.94 16.40
C LYS A 406 -20.36 41.17 16.53
N LEU A 407 -20.15 42.21 15.72
CA LEU A 407 -21.05 43.37 15.72
C LEU A 407 -22.47 43.01 15.29
N GLN A 408 -22.64 42.09 14.33
CA GLN A 408 -23.97 41.56 13.98
C GLN A 408 -24.56 40.73 15.12
N GLN A 409 -23.75 39.88 15.77
CA GLN A 409 -24.20 39.09 16.91
C GLN A 409 -24.67 39.97 18.08
N ILE A 410 -23.97 41.08 18.36
CA ILE A 410 -24.41 42.05 19.39
C ILE A 410 -25.81 42.58 19.08
N ARG A 411 -26.12 42.91 17.82
CA ARG A 411 -27.46 43.38 17.43
C ARG A 411 -28.52 42.32 17.70
N THR A 412 -28.28 41.08 17.29
CA THR A 412 -29.17 39.95 17.54
C THR A 412 -29.37 39.68 19.03
N ASP A 413 -28.29 39.74 19.82
CA ASP A 413 -28.33 39.52 21.27
C ASP A 413 -29.14 40.64 21.96
N LEU A 414 -29.02 41.89 21.51
CA LEU A 414 -29.85 42.99 22.01
C LEU A 414 -31.33 42.81 21.64
N GLU A 415 -31.65 42.41 20.42
CA GLU A 415 -33.04 42.15 19.97
C GLU A 415 -33.70 41.00 20.76
N THR A 416 -32.92 39.97 21.08
CA THR A 416 -33.36 38.81 21.88
C THR A 416 -33.22 39.02 23.39
N LYS A 417 -32.81 40.22 23.82
CA LYS A 417 -32.61 40.63 25.22
C LYS A 417 -31.56 39.80 25.99
N ASN A 418 -30.59 39.21 25.29
CA ASN A 418 -29.43 38.55 25.88
C ASN A 418 -28.32 39.55 26.22
N THR A 419 -28.54 40.35 27.25
CA THR A 419 -27.69 41.51 27.58
C THR A 419 -26.28 41.16 28.04
N GLU A 420 -26.10 40.06 28.77
CA GLU A 420 -24.78 39.61 29.24
C GLU A 420 -23.87 39.20 28.07
N SER A 421 -24.43 38.47 27.09
CA SER A 421 -23.71 38.09 25.88
C SER A 421 -23.33 39.31 25.04
N ALA A 422 -24.27 40.23 24.84
CA ALA A 422 -24.01 41.49 24.12
C ALA A 422 -22.88 42.30 24.77
N LYS A 423 -22.87 42.41 26.11
CA LYS A 423 -21.81 43.13 26.85
C LYS A 423 -20.44 42.47 26.66
N LYS A 424 -20.37 41.14 26.80
CA LYS A 424 -19.14 40.37 26.61
C LYS A 424 -18.59 40.52 25.19
N LEU A 425 -19.46 40.37 24.19
CA LEU A 425 -19.08 40.53 22.78
C LEU A 425 -18.58 41.96 22.49
N ALA A 426 -19.22 42.98 23.06
CA ALA A 426 -18.80 44.37 22.89
C ALA A 426 -17.36 44.59 23.42
N ILE A 427 -17.01 44.01 24.56
CA ILE A 427 -15.62 44.03 25.07
C ILE A 427 -14.67 43.32 24.11
N GLU A 428 -15.04 42.13 23.60
CA GLU A 428 -14.22 41.38 22.64
C GLU A 428 -13.99 42.16 21.34
N THR A 429 -14.98 42.92 20.85
CA THR A 429 -14.81 43.74 19.65
C THR A 429 -13.77 44.85 19.83
N LEU A 430 -13.65 45.43 21.03
CA LEU A 430 -12.61 46.42 21.34
C LEU A 430 -11.20 45.82 21.23
N GLU A 431 -11.02 44.59 21.71
CA GLU A 431 -9.74 43.88 21.61
C GLU A 431 -9.40 43.52 20.16
N ILE A 432 -10.38 43.11 19.35
CA ILE A 432 -10.17 42.88 17.92
C ILE A 432 -9.80 44.18 17.20
N ALA A 433 -10.47 45.30 17.51
CA ALA A 433 -10.17 46.59 16.94
C ALA A 433 -8.73 47.05 17.24
N LYS A 434 -8.23 46.78 18.45
CA LYS A 434 -6.82 47.01 18.80
C LYS A 434 -5.87 46.20 17.93
N ARG A 435 -6.17 44.93 17.66
CA ARG A 435 -5.34 44.07 16.78
C ARG A 435 -5.32 44.57 15.34
N VAL A 436 -6.45 45.01 14.80
CA VAL A 436 -6.50 45.62 13.46
C VAL A 436 -5.61 46.87 13.42
N ALA A 437 -5.71 47.73 14.44
CA ALA A 437 -4.92 48.95 14.54
C ALA A 437 -3.40 48.69 14.69
N GLN A 438 -2.99 47.58 15.29
CA GLN A 438 -1.59 47.17 15.37
C GLN A 438 -1.01 46.81 13.99
N ILE A 439 -1.81 46.16 13.13
CA ILE A 439 -1.38 45.79 11.77
C ILE A 439 -1.47 46.99 10.82
N SER A 440 -2.56 47.76 10.88
CA SER A 440 -2.80 48.93 10.03
C SER A 440 -3.26 50.13 10.86
N PRO A 441 -2.32 50.94 11.39
CA PRO A 441 -2.65 52.13 12.19
C PRO A 441 -3.50 53.16 11.44
N GLN A 442 -3.34 53.25 10.10
CA GLN A 442 -4.12 54.14 9.24
C GLN A 442 -5.59 53.75 9.11
N ASP A 443 -5.92 52.45 9.23
CA ASP A 443 -7.29 51.94 9.12
C ASP A 443 -7.90 51.64 10.50
N ASN A 444 -7.45 52.34 11.54
CA ASN A 444 -7.78 52.02 12.92
C ASN A 444 -9.31 52.08 13.19
N PRO A 445 -9.99 50.94 13.45
CA PRO A 445 -11.43 50.90 13.69
C PRO A 445 -11.79 51.22 15.16
N GLN A 446 -10.83 51.52 16.03
CA GLN A 446 -11.09 51.73 17.46
C GLN A 446 -12.15 52.80 17.71
N LEU A 447 -12.14 53.93 16.97
CA LEU A 447 -13.14 54.98 17.20
C LEU A 447 -14.56 54.48 16.92
N SER A 448 -14.78 53.80 15.79
CA SER A 448 -16.11 53.30 15.43
C SER A 448 -16.58 52.19 16.38
N VAL A 449 -15.68 51.29 16.77
CA VAL A 449 -15.99 50.21 17.72
C VAL A 449 -16.24 50.75 19.14
N SER A 450 -15.50 51.78 19.57
CA SER A 450 -15.76 52.46 20.85
C SER A 450 -17.13 53.14 20.90
N ILE A 451 -17.59 53.69 19.77
CA ILE A 451 -18.96 54.24 19.68
C ILE A 451 -19.98 53.10 19.81
N ASN A 452 -19.81 52.00 19.07
CA ASN A 452 -20.70 50.84 19.16
C ASN A 452 -20.72 50.22 20.57
N TYR A 453 -19.57 50.20 21.27
CA TYR A 453 -19.51 49.73 22.66
C TYR A 453 -20.38 50.57 23.59
N ALA A 454 -20.24 51.90 23.52
CA ALA A 454 -21.04 52.81 24.34
C ALA A 454 -22.55 52.74 24.00
N GLU A 455 -22.89 52.60 22.73
CA GLU A 455 -24.26 52.38 22.28
C GLU A 455 -24.82 51.03 22.77
N THR A 456 -24.00 49.98 22.79
CA THR A 456 -24.39 48.67 23.32
C THR A 456 -24.71 48.77 24.81
N LEU A 457 -23.88 49.46 25.60
CA LEU A 457 -24.14 49.68 27.03
C LEU A 457 -25.41 50.52 27.26
N LEU A 458 -25.65 51.55 26.45
CA LEU A 458 -26.89 52.33 26.50
C LEU A 458 -28.12 51.47 26.17
N SER A 459 -28.00 50.60 25.17
CA SER A 459 -29.09 49.70 24.77
C SER A 459 -29.39 48.65 25.85
N ILE A 460 -28.35 48.10 26.48
CA ILE A 460 -28.51 47.21 27.64
C ILE A 460 -29.23 47.92 28.79
N ASP A 461 -28.86 49.15 29.13
CA ASP A 461 -29.56 49.94 30.16
C ASP A 461 -31.05 50.11 29.80
N LYS A 462 -31.35 50.49 28.56
CA LYS A 462 -32.75 50.64 28.09
C LYS A 462 -33.54 49.32 28.17
N ILE A 463 -32.90 48.16 28.01
CA ILE A 463 -33.54 46.84 28.10
C ILE A 463 -33.77 46.41 29.56
N LEU A 464 -32.76 46.54 30.42
CA LEU A 464 -32.83 46.10 31.83
C LEU A 464 -33.62 47.08 32.71
N HIS A 465 -33.55 48.37 32.39
CA HIS A 465 -34.18 49.46 33.12
C HIS A 465 -35.07 50.31 32.20
N PRO A 466 -36.21 49.75 31.73
CA PRO A 466 -37.08 50.45 30.78
C PRO A 466 -37.65 51.75 31.37
N GLU A 467 -38.04 51.73 32.64
CA GLU A 467 -38.44 52.93 33.39
C GLU A 467 -37.23 53.81 33.70
N ILE A 468 -37.25 55.06 33.24
CA ILE A 468 -36.08 55.96 33.26
C ILE A 468 -35.55 56.25 34.67
N LYS A 469 -36.41 56.24 35.70
CA LYS A 469 -36.03 56.43 37.12
C LYS A 469 -35.12 55.31 37.65
N ASN A 470 -35.15 54.14 37.01
CA ASN A 470 -34.38 52.96 37.40
C ASN A 470 -33.09 52.81 36.58
N ALA A 471 -32.77 53.75 35.68
CA ALA A 471 -31.58 53.66 34.84
C ALA A 471 -30.29 53.50 35.67
N ASP A 472 -29.39 52.65 35.20
CA ASP A 472 -28.09 52.37 35.80
C ASP A 472 -27.11 53.51 35.49
N LEU A 473 -27.03 54.46 36.42
CA LEU A 473 -26.14 55.61 36.29
C LEU A 473 -24.67 55.21 36.23
N GLU A 474 -24.26 54.09 36.84
CA GLU A 474 -22.87 53.64 36.84
C GLU A 474 -22.49 53.10 35.45
N GLN A 475 -23.33 52.26 34.84
CA GLN A 475 -23.11 51.78 33.48
C GLN A 475 -23.13 52.91 32.44
N LEU A 476 -24.03 53.88 32.60
CA LEU A 476 -24.09 55.05 31.72
C LEU A 476 -22.86 55.98 31.90
N GLU A 477 -22.34 56.11 33.12
CA GLU A 477 -21.08 56.81 33.40
C GLU A 477 -19.89 56.10 32.74
N LEU A 478 -19.83 54.77 32.81
CA LEU A 478 -18.81 53.97 32.12
C LEU A 478 -18.85 54.18 30.61
N ALA A 479 -20.03 54.14 29.99
CA ALA A 479 -20.21 54.40 28.56
C ALA A 479 -19.77 55.81 28.18
N GLN A 480 -20.13 56.82 28.98
CA GLN A 480 -19.73 58.21 28.77
C GLN A 480 -18.21 58.39 28.89
N ASN A 481 -17.60 57.86 29.95
CA ASN A 481 -16.16 57.98 30.20
C ASN A 481 -15.35 57.32 29.07
N PHE A 482 -15.82 56.18 28.56
CA PHE A 482 -15.18 55.52 27.43
C PHE A 482 -15.22 56.37 26.16
N LEU A 483 -16.35 57.05 25.88
CA LEU A 483 -16.44 58.00 24.76
C LEU A 483 -15.56 59.25 24.96
N ASN A 484 -15.41 59.73 26.19
CA ASN A 484 -14.60 60.92 26.49
C ASN A 484 -13.11 60.68 26.24
N GLN A 485 -12.63 59.43 26.30
CA GLN A 485 -11.23 59.09 25.95
C GLN A 485 -10.89 59.43 24.49
N TYR A 486 -11.89 59.58 23.62
CA TYR A 486 -11.74 59.86 22.19
C TYR A 486 -12.29 61.24 21.77
N ASP A 487 -12.55 62.14 22.72
CA ASP A 487 -13.14 63.48 22.46
C ASP A 487 -12.27 64.34 21.52
N LEU A 488 -10.95 64.13 21.54
CA LEU A 488 -9.99 64.91 20.76
C LEU A 488 -9.98 64.60 19.25
N PHE A 489 -10.57 63.48 18.81
CA PHE A 489 -10.51 63.00 17.42
C PHE A 489 -11.81 63.27 16.62
N ASN A 490 -12.69 64.14 17.12
CA ASN A 490 -14.13 63.94 16.93
C ASN A 490 -14.84 64.94 15.99
N LYS A 491 -15.19 64.46 14.78
CA LYS A 491 -16.14 65.11 13.86
C LYS A 491 -17.36 64.24 13.52
N SER A 492 -17.48 63.05 14.13
CA SER A 492 -18.54 62.09 13.78
C SER A 492 -19.89 62.56 14.32
N ALA A 493 -20.88 62.71 13.44
CA ALA A 493 -22.26 62.99 13.82
C ALA A 493 -22.84 61.86 14.69
N TYR A 494 -22.47 60.61 14.38
CA TYR A 494 -22.91 59.43 15.11
C TYR A 494 -22.39 59.40 16.55
N TYR A 495 -21.11 59.74 16.76
CA TYR A 495 -20.55 59.88 18.11
C TYR A 495 -21.35 60.88 18.96
N LYS A 496 -21.64 62.06 18.39
CA LYS A 496 -22.36 63.13 19.10
C LYS A 496 -23.77 62.66 19.48
N GLN A 497 -24.43 61.93 18.59
CA GLN A 497 -25.73 61.35 18.87
C GLN A 497 -25.67 60.39 20.07
N VAL A 498 -24.81 59.37 20.04
CA VAL A 498 -24.72 58.38 21.13
C VAL A 498 -24.36 59.04 22.46
N LYS A 499 -23.40 59.97 22.46
CA LYS A 499 -23.02 60.74 23.66
C LYS A 499 -24.20 61.55 24.22
N ASN A 500 -24.95 62.23 23.35
CA ASN A 500 -26.13 63.00 23.77
C ASN A 500 -27.23 62.09 24.31
N GLU A 501 -27.47 60.93 23.70
CA GLU A 501 -28.47 59.97 24.21
C GLU A 501 -28.11 59.46 25.61
N ILE A 502 -26.84 59.13 25.86
CA ILE A 502 -26.34 58.74 27.19
C ILE A 502 -26.58 59.88 28.20
N LEU A 503 -26.19 61.11 27.85
CA LEU A 503 -26.38 62.29 28.72
C LEU A 503 -27.86 62.55 29.02
N LEU A 504 -28.73 62.50 28.01
CA LEU A 504 -30.16 62.70 28.17
C LEU A 504 -30.79 61.63 29.06
N ARG A 505 -30.40 60.36 28.89
CA ARG A 505 -30.89 59.25 29.73
C ARG A 505 -30.51 59.48 31.20
N LYS A 506 -29.27 59.92 31.48
CA LYS A 506 -28.80 60.26 32.83
C LYS A 506 -29.55 61.46 33.43
N ILE A 507 -29.66 62.56 32.69
CA ILE A 507 -30.35 63.78 33.16
C ILE A 507 -31.80 63.46 33.51
N HIS A 508 -32.51 62.75 32.65
CA HIS A 508 -33.90 62.38 32.91
C HIS A 508 -34.04 61.43 34.11
N CYS A 509 -33.14 60.47 34.29
CA CYS A 509 -33.11 59.61 35.48
C CYS A 509 -32.95 60.44 36.77
N LEU A 510 -32.03 61.42 36.76
CA LEU A 510 -31.83 62.33 37.90
C LEU A 510 -33.06 63.20 38.17
N ILE A 511 -33.71 63.73 37.14
CA ILE A 511 -34.94 64.52 37.29
C ILE A 511 -36.04 63.68 37.93
N GLU A 512 -36.25 62.44 37.48
CA GLU A 512 -37.27 61.54 38.04
C GLU A 512 -36.93 61.02 39.44
N LYS A 513 -35.67 61.03 39.87
CA LYS A 513 -35.28 60.73 41.26
C LYS A 513 -35.47 61.91 42.22
N ILE A 514 -35.55 63.14 41.69
CA ILE A 514 -35.76 64.37 42.46
C ILE A 514 -37.26 64.68 42.62
N ARG A 515 -38.07 64.29 41.62
CA ARG A 515 -39.54 64.30 41.70
C ARG A 515 -40.06 63.21 42.62
#